data_AF-A0A7C1Y3Y9-F1
#
_entry.id   AF-A0A7C1Y3Y9-F1
#
_cell.length_a   1.000
_cell.length_b   1.000
_cell.length_c   1.000
_cell.angle_alpha   90.00
_cell.angle_beta   90.00
_cell.angle_gamma   90.00
#
_symmetry.space_group_name_H-M   'P 1'
#
loop_
_entity.id
_entity.type
_entity.pdbx_description
1 polymer ?
#
loop_
_entity_poly.entity_id
_entity_poly.type
_entity_poly.pdbx_seq_one_letter_code
_entity_poly.pdbx_strand_id
1 'polypeptide(L)'
;MSRKSLRRLLVGFGFAVLGNGLAILIFGTMPESGVFYHGAKRYIYGSIWVSAGLAMLIKGSFIKVVSSLEKVVACPKCGTPYNQQEITDQICPICQVELEDLKGFYDRHPDLR
;
A
#
# COMPACT_ATOMS: atom_id res chain seq x y z
N MET A 1 -14.62 1.10 -5.70
CA MET A 1 -14.02 0.49 -4.48
C MET A 1 -12.85 1.34 -4.03
N SER A 2 -12.80 1.79 -2.77
CA SER A 2 -11.71 2.65 -2.27
C SER A 2 -10.38 1.89 -2.25
N ARG A 3 -9.27 2.54 -2.64
CA ARG A 3 -7.90 1.97 -2.60
C ARG A 3 -7.55 1.39 -1.22
N LYS A 4 -8.08 2.00 -0.14
CA LYS A 4 -7.93 1.53 1.24
C LYS A 4 -8.63 0.18 1.48
N SER A 5 -9.81 -0.01 0.91
CA SER A 5 -10.60 -1.25 1.02
C SER A 5 -9.98 -2.39 0.20
N LEU A 6 -9.52 -2.09 -1.02
CA LEU A 6 -8.81 -3.07 -1.87
C LEU A 6 -7.53 -3.58 -1.20
N ARG A 7 -6.79 -2.71 -0.52
CA ARG A 7 -5.58 -3.08 0.22
C ARG A 7 -5.86 -4.03 1.38
N ARG A 8 -6.88 -3.74 2.20
CA ARG A 8 -7.25 -4.62 3.34
C ARG A 8 -7.64 -6.01 2.84
N LEU A 9 -8.37 -6.07 1.74
CA LEU A 9 -8.68 -7.33 1.06
C LEU A 9 -7.42 -8.05 0.58
N LEU A 10 -6.53 -7.39 -0.16
CA LEU A 10 -5.29 -7.99 -0.66
C LEU A 10 -4.38 -8.53 0.45
N VAL A 11 -4.24 -7.79 1.56
CA VAL A 11 -3.43 -8.24 2.70
C VAL A 11 -4.08 -9.42 3.40
N GLY A 12 -5.40 -9.37 3.62
CA GLY A 12 -6.16 -10.49 4.22
C GLY A 12 -6.07 -11.76 3.37
N PHE A 13 -6.33 -11.66 2.07
CA PHE A 13 -6.16 -12.76 1.13
C PHE A 13 -4.71 -13.26 1.07
N GLY A 14 -3.73 -12.36 1.09
CA GLY A 14 -2.31 -12.72 1.10
C GLY A 14 -1.93 -13.60 2.28
N PHE A 15 -2.39 -13.27 3.50
CA PHE A 15 -2.16 -14.11 4.68
C PHE A 15 -2.86 -15.47 4.59
N ALA A 16 -4.10 -15.51 4.09
CA ALA A 16 -4.83 -16.77 3.90
C ALA A 16 -4.13 -17.70 2.89
N VAL A 17 -3.64 -17.14 1.78
CA VAL A 17 -2.88 -17.87 0.75
C VAL A 17 -1.55 -18.39 1.32
N LEU A 18 -0.83 -17.55 2.08
CA LEU A 18 0.42 -17.94 2.76
C LEU A 18 0.20 -19.07 3.77
N GLY A 19 -0.83 -18.95 4.61
CA GLY A 19 -1.19 -19.97 5.60
C GLY A 19 -1.49 -21.32 4.96
N ASN A 20 -2.26 -21.33 3.87
CA ASN A 20 -2.53 -22.54 3.10
C ASN A 20 -1.24 -23.14 2.49
N GLY A 21 -0.37 -22.31 1.91
CA GLY A 21 0.92 -22.78 1.38
C GLY A 21 1.81 -23.42 2.44
N LEU A 22 1.90 -22.80 3.62
CA LEU A 22 2.62 -23.34 4.79
C LEU A 22 2.00 -24.64 5.30
N ALA A 23 0.68 -24.75 5.36
CA ALA A 23 -0.01 -25.98 5.76
C ALA A 23 0.31 -27.14 4.80
N ILE A 24 0.33 -26.88 3.48
CA ILE A 24 0.77 -27.87 2.49
C ILE A 24 2.24 -28.23 2.74
N LEU A 25 3.13 -27.25 2.97
CA LEU A 25 4.54 -27.52 3.22
C LEU A 25 4.84 -28.28 4.51
N ILE A 26 4.02 -28.16 5.57
CA ILE A 26 4.25 -28.78 6.89
C ILE A 26 3.49 -30.11 7.03
N PHE A 27 2.23 -30.14 6.64
CA PHE A 27 1.34 -31.28 6.84
C PHE A 27 1.10 -32.08 5.56
N GLY A 28 1.42 -31.51 4.39
CA GLY A 28 1.08 -32.12 3.10
C GLY A 28 -0.41 -32.07 2.79
N THR A 29 -1.19 -31.26 3.51
CA THR A 29 -2.64 -31.21 3.39
C THR A 29 -3.11 -29.83 2.98
N MET A 30 -4.09 -29.78 2.09
CA MET A 30 -4.87 -28.57 1.87
C MET A 30 -6.15 -28.65 2.72
N PRO A 31 -6.30 -27.79 3.75
CA PRO A 31 -7.35 -27.95 4.76
C PRO A 31 -8.77 -27.83 4.18
N GLU A 32 -8.96 -27.05 3.12
CA GLU A 32 -10.29 -26.85 2.53
C GLU A 32 -10.72 -27.94 1.55
N SER A 33 -9.79 -28.66 0.93
CA SER A 33 -10.11 -29.64 -0.12
C SER A 33 -9.88 -31.10 0.29
N GLY A 34 -9.23 -31.33 1.43
CA GLY A 34 -8.86 -32.69 1.87
C GLY A 34 -7.85 -33.38 0.96
N VAL A 35 -7.21 -32.63 0.05
CA VAL A 35 -6.21 -33.17 -0.88
C VAL A 35 -4.88 -33.35 -0.16
N PHE A 36 -4.30 -34.54 -0.28
CA PHE A 36 -3.00 -34.90 0.27
C PHE A 36 -1.92 -34.84 -0.81
N TYR A 37 -0.84 -34.12 -0.52
CA TYR A 37 0.35 -34.00 -1.35
C TYR A 37 1.50 -34.79 -0.71
N HIS A 38 1.97 -35.81 -1.41
CA HIS A 38 3.14 -36.60 -1.00
C HIS A 38 4.37 -36.30 -1.85
N GLY A 39 5.54 -36.48 -1.23
CA GLY A 39 6.85 -36.35 -1.90
C GLY A 39 7.09 -34.97 -2.51
N ALA A 40 7.65 -34.94 -3.73
CA ALA A 40 8.02 -33.71 -4.43
C ALA A 40 6.83 -32.76 -4.68
N LYS A 41 5.62 -33.30 -4.87
CA LYS A 41 4.42 -32.50 -5.15
C LYS A 41 4.13 -31.53 -4.00
N ARG A 42 4.34 -31.95 -2.75
CA ARG A 42 4.17 -31.12 -1.54
C ARG A 42 4.99 -29.85 -1.60
N TYR A 43 6.27 -29.98 -1.96
CA TYR A 43 7.19 -28.85 -2.02
C TYR A 43 6.87 -27.90 -3.18
N ILE A 44 6.49 -28.43 -4.34
CA ILE A 44 6.14 -27.63 -5.52
C ILE A 44 4.89 -26.80 -5.23
N TYR A 45 3.77 -27.45 -4.86
CA TYR A 45 2.52 -26.75 -4.62
C TYR A 45 2.63 -25.81 -3.42
N GLY A 46 3.23 -26.27 -2.31
CA GLY A 46 3.44 -25.44 -1.14
C GLY A 46 4.25 -24.17 -1.45
N SER A 47 5.33 -24.28 -2.24
CA SER A 47 6.15 -23.13 -2.62
C SER A 47 5.43 -22.15 -3.56
N ILE A 48 4.60 -22.65 -4.49
CA ILE A 48 3.77 -21.80 -5.35
C ILE A 48 2.78 -20.98 -4.50
N TRP A 49 2.11 -21.61 -3.55
CA TRP A 49 1.16 -20.92 -2.67
C TRP A 49 1.85 -19.89 -1.77
N VAL A 50 2.98 -20.26 -1.14
CA VAL A 50 3.76 -19.34 -0.31
C VAL A 50 4.27 -18.14 -1.12
N SER A 51 4.81 -18.36 -2.32
CA SER A 51 5.32 -17.29 -3.18
C SER A 51 4.19 -16.36 -3.65
N ALA A 52 3.02 -16.90 -4.00
CA ALA A 52 1.84 -16.09 -4.35
C ALA A 52 1.37 -15.22 -3.17
N GLY A 53 1.26 -15.79 -1.97
CA GLY A 53 0.87 -15.03 -0.77
C GLY A 53 1.89 -13.94 -0.43
N LEU A 54 3.19 -14.23 -0.53
CA LEU A 54 4.24 -13.25 -0.31
C LEU A 54 4.19 -12.10 -1.34
N ALA A 55 3.97 -12.41 -2.62
CA ALA A 55 3.84 -11.40 -3.66
C ALA A 55 2.64 -10.46 -3.41
N MET A 56 1.52 -10.99 -2.92
CA MET A 56 0.35 -10.19 -2.52
C MET A 56 0.66 -9.26 -1.34
N LEU A 57 1.35 -9.75 -0.31
CA LEU A 57 1.76 -8.91 0.83
C LEU A 57 2.74 -7.81 0.43
N ILE A 58 3.68 -8.10 -0.46
CA ILE A 58 4.65 -7.13 -0.99
C ILE A 58 3.91 -6.04 -1.77
N LYS A 59 3.07 -6.40 -2.76
CA LYS A 59 2.27 -5.43 -3.52
C LYS A 59 1.36 -4.60 -2.61
N GLY A 60 0.72 -5.23 -1.62
CA GLY A 60 -0.10 -4.53 -0.62
C GLY A 60 0.69 -3.52 0.22
N SER A 61 1.97 -3.76 0.45
CA SER A 61 2.88 -2.87 1.16
C SER A 61 3.39 -1.73 0.28
N PHE A 62 3.67 -1.98 -1.00
CA PHE A 62 4.04 -0.91 -1.95
C PHE A 62 2.91 0.11 -2.16
N ILE A 63 1.64 -0.33 -2.12
CA ILE A 63 0.49 0.59 -2.14
C ILE A 63 0.54 1.57 -0.96
N LYS A 64 1.00 1.14 0.23
CA LYS A 64 1.17 2.03 1.40
C LYS A 64 2.19 3.13 1.10
N VAL A 65 3.33 2.76 0.52
CA VAL A 65 4.43 3.69 0.20
C VAL A 65 3.95 4.73 -0.81
N VAL A 66 3.33 4.29 -1.91
CA VAL A 66 2.84 5.22 -2.95
C VAL A 66 1.71 6.12 -2.42
N SER A 67 0.81 5.61 -1.58
CA SER A 67 -0.24 6.46 -0.98
C SER A 67 0.29 7.47 0.04
N SER A 68 1.40 7.15 0.71
CA SER A 68 2.09 8.06 1.63
C SER A 68 2.95 9.10 0.90
N LEU A 69 3.15 8.93 -0.41
CA LEU A 69 3.80 9.91 -1.28
C LEU A 69 2.81 10.89 -1.91
N GLU A 70 1.56 10.94 -1.43
CA GLU A 70 0.70 12.10 -1.68
C GLU A 70 1.42 13.34 -1.13
N LYS A 71 2.13 14.01 -2.03
CA LYS A 71 2.81 15.27 -1.76
C LYS A 71 1.73 16.30 -1.50
N VAL A 72 1.67 16.72 -0.25
CA VAL A 72 0.85 17.86 0.16
C VAL A 72 1.69 19.10 -0.07
N VAL A 73 1.16 20.04 -0.83
CA VAL A 73 1.74 21.37 -1.05
C VAL A 73 0.91 22.39 -0.28
N ALA A 74 1.47 23.53 0.09
CA ALA A 74 0.80 24.58 0.83
C ALA A 74 1.07 25.95 0.22
N CYS A 75 0.09 26.84 0.31
CA CYS A 75 0.25 28.22 -0.12
C CYS A 75 1.08 29.01 0.92
N PRO A 76 2.18 29.68 0.53
CA PRO A 76 3.01 30.48 1.44
C PRO A 76 2.31 31.74 1.96
N LYS A 77 1.20 32.18 1.33
CA LYS A 77 0.46 33.37 1.78
C LYS A 77 -0.70 33.08 2.73
N CYS A 78 -1.44 31.99 2.48
CA CYS A 78 -2.65 31.69 3.24
C CYS A 78 -2.55 30.39 4.07
N GLY A 79 -1.43 29.66 3.97
CA GLY A 79 -1.18 28.42 4.70
C GLY A 79 -2.08 27.25 4.29
N THR A 80 -2.96 27.42 3.30
CA THR A 80 -3.91 26.38 2.90
C THR A 80 -3.17 25.20 2.25
N PRO A 81 -3.34 23.97 2.77
CA PRO A 81 -2.77 22.78 2.16
C PRO A 81 -3.64 22.30 1.00
N TYR A 82 -2.99 21.77 -0.04
CA TYR A 82 -3.60 21.19 -1.22
C TYR A 82 -2.92 19.86 -1.57
N ASN A 83 -3.70 18.94 -2.15
CA ASN A 83 -3.14 17.75 -2.77
C ASN A 83 -2.50 18.13 -4.12
N GLN A 84 -1.23 17.78 -4.33
CA GLN A 84 -0.57 18.02 -5.62
C GLN A 84 -1.28 17.33 -6.81
N GLN A 85 -2.09 16.29 -6.56
CA GLN A 85 -2.88 15.62 -7.59
C GLN A 85 -4.13 16.42 -8.03
N GLU A 86 -4.58 17.36 -7.20
CA GLU A 86 -5.79 18.17 -7.46
C GLU A 86 -5.45 19.50 -8.16
N ILE A 87 -4.18 19.89 -8.18
CA ILE A 87 -3.71 21.16 -8.75
C ILE A 87 -2.72 20.92 -9.88
N THR A 88 -3.15 21.23 -11.10
CA THR A 88 -2.37 21.04 -12.33
C THR A 88 -1.17 22.00 -12.41
N ASP A 89 -1.36 23.25 -12.01
CA ASP A 89 -0.40 24.33 -12.28
C ASP A 89 0.47 24.71 -11.08
N GLN A 90 0.37 23.98 -9.96
CA GLN A 90 1.01 24.32 -8.68
C GLN A 90 0.78 25.77 -8.20
N ILE A 91 -0.36 26.37 -8.58
CA ILE A 91 -0.74 27.72 -8.19
C ILE A 91 -1.92 27.67 -7.21
N CYS A 92 -1.85 28.48 -6.15
CA CYS A 92 -2.95 28.65 -5.20
C CYS A 92 -4.16 29.32 -5.90
N PRO A 93 -5.37 28.73 -5.85
CA PRO A 93 -6.56 29.30 -6.50
C PRO A 93 -7.04 30.61 -5.86
N ILE A 94 -6.67 30.85 -4.59
CA ILE A 94 -7.08 32.04 -3.83
C ILE A 94 -6.05 33.16 -4.01
N CYS A 95 -4.78 32.84 -3.79
CA CYS A 95 -3.71 33.83 -3.72
C CYS A 95 -2.98 34.03 -5.05
N GLN A 96 -3.19 33.15 -6.03
CA GLN A 96 -2.48 33.10 -7.31
C GLN A 96 -0.96 33.14 -7.18
N VAL A 97 -0.43 32.47 -6.15
CA VAL A 97 1.01 32.28 -5.93
C VAL A 97 1.37 30.82 -6.07
N GLU A 98 2.64 30.56 -6.38
CA GLU A 98 3.19 29.21 -6.44
C GLU A 98 3.11 28.52 -5.07
N LEU A 99 2.76 27.23 -5.10
CA LEU A 99 2.62 26.40 -3.92
C LEU A 99 3.97 25.79 -3.55
N GLU A 100 4.23 25.68 -2.24
CA GLU A 100 5.46 25.06 -1.72
C GLU A 100 5.18 23.67 -1.15
N ASP A 101 6.19 22.81 -1.11
CA ASP A 101 6.09 21.54 -0.38
C ASP A 101 5.84 21.79 1.11
N LEU A 102 4.87 21.06 1.69
CA LEU A 102 4.51 21.16 3.12
C LEU A 102 5.68 20.72 4.04
N LYS A 103 6.63 19.93 3.53
CA LYS A 103 7.78 19.45 4.29
C LYS A 103 8.69 20.63 4.68
N GLY A 104 8.80 20.90 5.97
CA GLY A 104 9.56 22.03 6.51
C GLY A 104 8.93 23.41 6.23
N PHE A 105 7.68 23.45 5.75
CA PHE A 105 6.98 24.70 5.43
C PHE A 105 6.85 25.62 6.65
N TYR A 106 6.37 25.09 7.78
CA TYR A 106 6.19 25.85 9.02
C TYR A 106 7.51 26.24 9.73
N ASP A 107 8.64 25.68 9.28
CA ASP A 107 9.96 26.12 9.75
C ASP A 107 10.44 27.33 8.93
N ARG A 108 10.00 27.46 7.68
CA ARG A 108 10.26 28.62 6.79
C ARG A 108 9.26 29.76 7.03
N HIS A 109 8.02 29.42 7.38
CA HIS A 109 6.90 30.35 7.59
C HIS A 109 6.32 30.19 9.01
N PRO A 110 7.05 30.61 10.06
CA PRO A 110 6.64 30.42 11.46
C PRO A 110 5.42 31.26 11.87
N ASP A 111 5.10 32.29 11.09
CA ASP A 111 3.94 33.18 11.22
C ASP A 111 2.61 32.50 10.87
N LEU A 112 2.64 31.36 10.19
CA LEU A 112 1.47 30.58 9.78
C LEU A 112 1.18 29.36 10.69
N ARG A 113 1.81 29.27 11.86
CA ARG A 113 1.55 28.22 12.86
C ARG A 113 0.26 28.44 13.66
#